data_AF-A0A7Y0R2Z9-F1
#
_entry.id   AF-A0A7Y0R2Z9-F1
#
_cell.length_a   1.000
_cell.length_b   1.000
_cell.length_c   1.000
_cell.angle_alpha   90.00
_cell.angle_beta   90.00
_cell.angle_gamma   90.00
#
_symmetry.space_group_name_H-M   'P 1'
#
loop_
_entity.id
_entity.type
_entity.pdbx_description
1 polymer ?
#
loop_
_entity_poly.entity_id
_entity_poly.type
_entity_poly.pdbx_seq_one_letter_code
_entity_poly.pdbx_strand_id
1 'polypeptide(L)'
;PTEAGKTFYHHCEQVVQAVSSATLEMESQRDEVAGLVRLGLSQSFGTLHIIPAIQELRELYPQLQVEVHLFDYKVDMLAEGLDLWVTNNEHLPEGYIAQRLTDCQFVVAASPDYLLKYDTPTEPNDLSLHNCLIYRSWERDYTGWAFTKGQQEL
;
A
#
# COMPACT_ATOMS: atom_id res chain seq x y z
N PRO A 1 15.85 -13.30 -34.63
CA PRO A 1 15.00 -12.28 -35.30
C PRO A 1 15.37 -12.13 -36.78
N THR A 2 14.39 -11.91 -37.65
CA THR A 2 14.63 -11.61 -39.07
C THR A 2 15.22 -10.21 -39.22
N GLU A 3 15.94 -9.94 -40.31
CA GLU A 3 16.50 -8.60 -40.59
C GLU A 3 15.40 -7.54 -40.66
N ALA A 4 14.26 -7.87 -41.28
CA ALA A 4 13.07 -7.01 -41.28
C ALA A 4 12.57 -6.70 -39.85
N GLY A 5 12.64 -7.66 -38.93
CA GLY A 5 12.24 -7.48 -37.53
C GLY A 5 13.18 -6.56 -36.75
N LYS A 6 14.50 -6.60 -37.02
CA LYS A 6 15.46 -5.66 -36.41
C LYS A 6 15.24 -4.24 -36.89
N THR A 7 15.00 -4.06 -38.19
CA THR A 7 14.71 -2.75 -38.79
C THR A 7 13.40 -2.17 -38.23
N PHE A 8 12.35 -2.99 -38.14
CA PHE A 8 11.07 -2.57 -37.54
C PHE A 8 11.22 -2.19 -36.05
N TYR A 9 11.92 -3.01 -35.26
CA TYR A 9 12.21 -2.71 -33.85
C TYR A 9 12.92 -1.37 -33.69
N HIS A 10 13.96 -1.11 -34.49
CA HIS A 10 14.72 0.13 -34.43
C HIS A 10 13.85 1.37 -34.73
N HIS A 11 12.94 1.26 -35.70
CA HIS A 11 11.99 2.33 -35.99
C HIS A 11 10.98 2.54 -34.85
N CYS A 12 10.46 1.47 -34.25
CA CYS A 12 9.57 1.58 -33.10
C CYS A 12 10.27 2.22 -31.90
N GLU A 13 11.52 1.83 -31.61
CA GLU A 13 12.35 2.39 -30.55
C GLU A 13 12.53 3.90 -30.75
N GLN A 14 12.86 4.35 -31.96
CA GLN A 14 12.99 5.77 -32.30
C GLN A 14 11.69 6.55 -32.10
N VAL A 15 10.54 5.99 -32.49
CA VAL A 15 9.23 6.64 -32.30
C VAL A 15 8.91 6.79 -30.82
N VAL A 16 9.11 5.74 -30.02
CA VAL A 16 8.90 5.78 -28.57
C VAL A 16 9.80 6.82 -27.92
N GLN A 17 11.06 6.88 -28.33
CA GLN A 17 12.04 7.81 -27.79
C GLN A 17 11.72 9.28 -28.17
N ALA A 18 11.23 9.52 -29.39
CA ALA A 18 10.79 10.84 -29.84
C ALA A 18 9.55 11.32 -29.07
N VAL A 19 8.57 10.44 -28.86
CA VAL A 19 7.39 10.75 -28.05
C VAL A 19 7.78 11.05 -26.60
N SER A 20 8.63 10.21 -26.00
CA SER A 20 9.11 10.40 -24.64
C SER A 20 9.87 11.73 -24.48
N SER A 21 10.72 12.09 -25.46
CA SER A 21 11.48 13.35 -25.43
C SER A 21 10.56 14.57 -25.54
N ALA A 22 9.55 14.53 -26.42
CA ALA A 22 8.59 15.62 -26.56
C ALA A 22 7.74 15.82 -25.28
N THR A 23 7.36 14.73 -24.62
CA THR A 23 6.66 14.78 -23.32
C THR A 23 7.57 15.40 -22.24
N LEU A 24 8.83 14.97 -22.16
CA LEU A 24 9.80 15.50 -21.20
C LEU A 24 10.11 16.99 -21.44
N GLU A 25 10.15 17.43 -22.69
CA GLU A 25 10.39 18.84 -23.03
C GLU A 25 9.21 19.72 -22.61
N MET A 26 7.97 19.23 -22.74
CA MET A 26 6.77 19.88 -22.21
C MET A 26 6.75 19.92 -20.67
N GLU A 27 7.24 18.85 -20.01
CA GLU A 27 7.36 18.78 -18.56
C GLU A 27 8.47 19.71 -18.03
N SER A 28 9.59 19.86 -18.77
CA SER A 28 10.73 20.71 -18.37
C SER A 28 10.42 22.22 -18.35
N GLN A 29 9.32 22.65 -18.98
CA GLN A 29 8.85 24.04 -18.92
C GLN A 29 7.91 24.32 -17.73
N ARG A 30 7.56 23.30 -16.94
CA ARG A 30 6.75 23.41 -15.72
C ARG A 30 7.55 22.87 -14.54
N ASP A 31 8.25 23.74 -13.83
CA ASP A 31 8.81 23.44 -12.49
C ASP A 31 7.72 23.20 -11.41
N GLU A 32 6.45 23.10 -11.80
CA GLU A 32 5.31 22.91 -10.89
C GLU A 32 4.79 21.47 -10.96
N VAL A 33 4.82 20.77 -9.83
CA VAL A 33 4.20 19.45 -9.68
C VAL A 33 2.69 19.57 -9.92
N ALA A 34 2.20 18.95 -10.99
CA ALA A 34 0.82 19.07 -11.45
C ALA A 34 0.36 17.77 -12.15
N GLY A 35 -0.96 17.60 -12.27
CA GLY A 35 -1.56 16.43 -12.91
C GLY A 35 -2.28 15.52 -11.93
N LEU A 36 -2.65 14.31 -12.35
CA LEU A 36 -3.38 13.34 -11.52
C LEU A 36 -2.45 12.20 -11.12
N VAL A 37 -2.42 11.89 -9.82
CA VAL A 37 -1.79 10.68 -9.28
C VAL A 37 -2.84 9.78 -8.65
N ARG A 38 -2.80 8.49 -8.98
CA ARG A 38 -3.70 7.45 -8.46
C ARG A 38 -3.00 6.59 -7.43
N LEU A 39 -3.51 6.61 -6.20
CA LEU A 39 -2.94 5.92 -5.06
C LEU A 39 -3.83 4.75 -4.64
N GLY A 40 -3.28 3.54 -4.61
CA GLY A 40 -3.87 2.41 -3.90
C GLY A 40 -3.37 2.36 -2.47
N LEU A 41 -4.26 2.28 -1.48
CA LEU A 41 -3.89 2.29 -0.06
C LEU A 41 -4.62 1.21 0.72
N SER A 42 -3.93 0.59 1.69
CA SER A 42 -4.59 -0.22 2.73
C SER A 42 -5.60 0.63 3.51
N GLN A 43 -6.82 0.14 3.74
CA GLN A 43 -7.95 0.98 4.13
C GLN A 43 -7.72 1.74 5.44
N SER A 44 -7.26 1.04 6.48
CA SER A 44 -7.00 1.64 7.80
C SER A 44 -5.84 2.63 7.77
N PHE A 45 -4.71 2.23 7.20
CA PHE A 45 -3.50 3.07 7.12
C PHE A 45 -3.71 4.30 6.24
N GLY A 46 -4.39 4.12 5.10
CA GLY A 46 -4.75 5.20 4.19
C GLY A 46 -5.61 6.26 4.87
N THR A 47 -6.66 5.82 5.58
CA THR A 47 -7.57 6.72 6.29
C THR A 47 -6.91 7.45 7.46
N LEU A 48 -6.09 6.74 8.25
CA LEU A 48 -5.49 7.30 9.47
C LEU A 48 -4.26 8.17 9.23
N HIS A 49 -3.49 7.91 8.17
CA HIS A 49 -2.17 8.52 7.98
C HIS A 49 -2.00 9.22 6.63
N ILE A 50 -2.36 8.56 5.53
CA ILE A 50 -2.08 9.08 4.19
C ILE A 50 -3.04 10.19 3.79
N ILE A 51 -4.34 10.01 3.97
CA ILE A 51 -5.35 11.02 3.62
C ILE A 51 -5.10 12.35 4.37
N PRO A 52 -4.80 12.36 5.68
CA PRO A 52 -4.37 13.57 6.37
C PRO A 52 -3.13 14.22 5.74
N ALA A 53 -2.11 13.43 5.38
CA ALA A 53 -0.88 13.95 4.77
C ALA A 53 -1.09 14.49 3.34
N ILE A 54 -2.09 13.99 2.59
CA ILE A 54 -2.46 14.53 1.28
C ILE A 54 -2.90 15.99 1.39
N GLN A 55 -3.47 16.41 2.52
CA GLN A 55 -3.84 17.81 2.72
C GLN A 55 -2.61 18.72 2.64
N GLU A 56 -1.54 18.39 3.38
CA GLU A 56 -0.27 19.12 3.36
C GLU A 56 0.37 19.09 1.95
N LEU A 57 0.28 17.93 1.26
CA LEU A 57 0.80 17.79 -0.11
C LEU A 57 0.08 18.72 -1.09
N ARG A 58 -1.24 18.87 -0.97
CA ARG A 58 -2.04 19.76 -1.85
C ARG A 58 -1.82 21.24 -1.55
N GLU A 59 -1.47 21.60 -0.33
CA GLU A 59 -1.06 22.96 0.01
C GLU A 59 0.28 23.31 -0.65
N LEU A 60 1.21 22.36 -0.69
CA LEU A 60 2.51 22.52 -1.36
C LEU A 60 2.40 22.47 -2.89
N TYR A 61 1.49 21.64 -3.43
CA TYR A 61 1.28 21.44 -4.87
C TYR A 61 -0.20 21.58 -5.26
N PRO A 62 -0.73 22.80 -5.39
CA PRO A 62 -2.16 23.03 -5.61
C PRO A 62 -2.72 22.50 -6.94
N GLN A 63 -1.84 22.26 -7.91
CA GLN A 63 -2.20 21.73 -9.24
C GLN A 63 -2.16 20.20 -9.30
N LEU A 64 -1.72 19.54 -8.22
CA LEU A 64 -1.76 18.09 -8.09
C LEU A 64 -3.16 17.64 -7.67
N GLN A 65 -3.74 16.75 -8.47
CA GLN A 65 -4.95 16.01 -8.15
C GLN A 65 -4.55 14.64 -7.63
N VAL A 66 -5.20 14.19 -6.56
CA VAL A 66 -4.94 12.89 -5.96
C VAL A 66 -6.24 12.10 -5.94
N GLU A 67 -6.23 10.95 -6.60
CA GLU A 67 -7.31 9.97 -6.57
C GLU A 67 -6.86 8.80 -5.68
N VAL A 68 -7.72 8.40 -4.74
CA VAL A 68 -7.39 7.39 -3.73
C VAL A 68 -8.34 6.21 -3.83
N HIS A 69 -7.78 5.03 -3.95
CA HIS A 69 -8.47 3.75 -3.91
C HIS A 69 -8.12 3.06 -2.60
N LEU A 70 -9.13 2.84 -1.74
CA LEU A 70 -8.96 2.18 -0.45
C LEU A 70 -9.39 0.73 -0.56
N PHE A 71 -8.47 -0.20 -0.26
CA PHE A 71 -8.75 -1.64 -0.34
C PHE A 71 -7.78 -2.47 0.52
N ASP A 72 -8.22 -3.67 0.92
CA ASP A 72 -7.44 -4.61 1.72
C ASP A 72 -7.10 -5.92 0.96
N TYR A 73 -7.07 -5.86 -0.38
CA TYR A 73 -6.67 -6.96 -1.26
C TYR A 73 -5.37 -6.64 -2.03
N LYS A 74 -4.78 -7.64 -2.66
CA LYS A 74 -3.59 -7.58 -3.51
C LYS A 74 -4.02 -7.09 -4.87
N VAL A 75 -3.43 -5.98 -5.27
CA VAL A 75 -3.81 -5.29 -6.48
C VAL A 75 -2.83 -5.58 -7.61
N ASP A 76 -3.34 -5.61 -8.83
CA ASP A 76 -2.54 -5.39 -10.02
C ASP A 76 -2.60 -3.88 -10.34
N MET A 77 -1.51 -3.17 -10.05
CA MET A 77 -1.47 -1.71 -10.26
C MET A 77 -1.64 -1.34 -11.73
N LEU A 78 -1.18 -2.17 -12.67
CA LEU A 78 -1.33 -1.89 -14.10
C LEU A 78 -2.79 -2.03 -14.53
N ALA A 79 -3.46 -3.08 -14.08
CA ALA A 79 -4.87 -3.31 -14.41
C ALA A 79 -5.79 -2.24 -13.81
N GLU A 80 -5.49 -1.77 -12.59
CA GLU A 80 -6.26 -0.73 -11.89
C GLU A 80 -5.80 0.70 -12.24
N GLY A 81 -4.73 0.87 -13.03
CA GLY A 81 -4.20 2.17 -13.41
C GLY A 81 -3.64 2.98 -12.23
N LEU A 82 -3.09 2.31 -11.23
CA LEU A 82 -2.49 2.94 -10.04
C LEU A 82 -1.03 3.34 -10.32
N ASP A 83 -0.66 4.54 -9.86
CA ASP A 83 0.71 5.05 -9.95
C ASP A 83 1.55 4.64 -8.73
N LEU A 84 0.93 4.57 -7.55
CA LEU A 84 1.59 4.17 -6.30
C LEU A 84 0.68 3.28 -5.46
N TRP A 85 1.28 2.25 -4.85
CA TRP A 85 0.59 1.39 -3.88
C TRP A 85 1.28 1.44 -2.53
N VAL A 86 0.58 1.96 -1.52
CA VAL A 86 1.02 1.94 -0.13
C VAL A 86 0.35 0.76 0.57
N THR A 87 1.13 -0.25 0.89
CA THR A 87 0.63 -1.53 1.40
C THR A 87 1.50 -2.09 2.50
N ASN A 88 0.87 -2.86 3.39
CA ASN A 88 1.52 -3.76 4.34
C ASN A 88 1.47 -5.22 3.88
N ASN A 89 1.31 -5.49 2.58
CA ASN A 89 1.50 -6.82 2.01
C ASN A 89 2.99 -7.20 2.04
N GLU A 90 3.31 -8.31 2.69
CA GLU A 90 4.67 -8.82 2.82
C GLU A 90 5.23 -9.40 1.50
N HIS A 91 4.33 -9.79 0.59
CA HIS A 91 4.68 -10.45 -0.67
C HIS A 91 4.14 -9.66 -1.86
N LEU A 92 5.00 -8.84 -2.45
CA LEU A 92 4.67 -8.05 -3.64
C LEU A 92 4.75 -8.91 -4.91
N PRO A 93 3.95 -8.61 -5.94
CA PRO A 93 4.10 -9.25 -7.25
C PRO A 93 5.50 -8.99 -7.85
N GLU A 94 5.96 -9.89 -8.73
CA GLU A 94 7.21 -9.67 -9.48
C GLU A 94 7.13 -8.42 -10.36
N GLY A 95 8.26 -7.74 -10.53
CA GLY A 95 8.35 -6.52 -11.35
C GLY A 95 8.04 -5.22 -10.61
N TYR A 96 7.58 -5.28 -9.36
CA TYR A 96 7.35 -4.12 -8.52
C TYR A 96 8.62 -3.72 -7.77
N ILE A 97 8.89 -2.41 -7.70
CA ILE A 97 9.94 -1.85 -6.86
C ILE A 97 9.28 -1.29 -5.60
N ALA A 98 9.83 -1.65 -4.44
CA ALA A 98 9.28 -1.26 -3.15
C ALA A 98 10.29 -0.48 -2.32
N GLN A 99 9.78 0.51 -1.60
CA GLN A 99 10.53 1.24 -0.59
C GLN A 99 9.79 1.10 0.74
N ARG A 100 10.53 0.70 1.79
CA ARG A 100 9.98 0.67 3.15
C ARG A 100 9.69 2.09 3.62
N LEU A 101 8.45 2.32 4.03
CA LEU A 101 7.97 3.61 4.56
C LEU A 101 8.11 3.68 6.08
N THR A 102 7.58 2.68 6.78
CA THR A 102 7.58 2.60 8.25
C THR A 102 7.23 1.19 8.70
N ASP A 103 7.32 0.94 10.00
CA ASP A 103 6.80 -0.27 10.64
C ASP A 103 5.41 -0.02 11.21
N CYS A 104 4.55 -1.03 11.12
CA CYS A 104 3.23 -1.05 11.77
C CYS A 104 3.20 -2.20 12.78
N GLN A 105 2.88 -1.89 14.03
CA GLN A 105 2.77 -2.90 15.09
C GLN A 105 1.30 -3.21 15.36
N PHE A 106 0.97 -4.50 15.38
CA PHE A 106 -0.32 -4.97 15.89
C PHE A 106 -0.29 -5.01 17.41
N VAL A 107 -1.40 -4.62 18.04
CA VAL A 107 -1.58 -4.66 19.50
C VAL A 107 -2.86 -5.41 19.82
N VAL A 108 -2.87 -6.11 20.96
CA VAL A 108 -4.11 -6.62 21.54
C VAL A 108 -4.75 -5.49 22.32
N ALA A 109 -6.03 -5.23 22.07
CA ALA A 109 -6.80 -4.24 22.78
C ALA A 109 -8.15 -4.81 23.19
N ALA A 110 -8.65 -4.36 24.34
CA ALA A 110 -9.99 -4.64 24.84
C ALA A 110 -10.58 -3.36 25.42
N SER A 111 -11.92 -3.25 25.41
CA SER A 111 -12.58 -2.11 26.06
C SER A 111 -12.43 -2.21 27.58
N PRO A 112 -12.39 -1.07 28.31
CA PRO A 112 -12.34 -1.10 29.78
C PRO A 112 -13.49 -1.92 30.39
N ASP A 113 -14.70 -1.77 29.85
CA ASP A 113 -15.90 -2.49 30.32
C ASP A 113 -15.78 -4.02 30.18
N TYR A 114 -15.02 -4.49 29.19
CA TYR A 114 -14.75 -5.92 29.03
C TYR A 114 -13.80 -6.42 30.11
N LEU A 115 -12.70 -5.69 30.35
CA LEU A 115 -11.67 -6.04 31.34
C LEU A 115 -12.15 -5.90 32.79
N LEU A 116 -13.24 -5.18 33.05
CA LEU A 116 -13.91 -5.14 34.35
C LEU A 116 -14.74 -6.42 34.62
N LYS A 117 -15.17 -7.12 33.57
CA LYS A 117 -16.01 -8.32 33.66
C LYS A 117 -15.20 -9.61 33.52
N TYR A 118 -14.10 -9.55 32.79
CA TYR A 118 -13.21 -10.67 32.51
C TYR A 118 -11.78 -10.26 32.91
N ASP A 119 -11.06 -11.18 33.57
CA ASP A 119 -9.71 -10.90 34.05
C ASP A 119 -8.78 -10.42 32.93
N THR A 120 -7.83 -9.55 33.24
CA THR A 120 -6.89 -9.04 32.21
C THR A 120 -5.87 -10.12 31.84
N PRO A 121 -5.73 -10.48 30.55
CA PRO A 121 -4.77 -11.48 30.12
C PRO A 121 -3.33 -11.00 30.39
N THR A 122 -2.52 -11.83 31.02
CA THR A 122 -1.10 -11.54 31.34
C THR A 122 -0.13 -12.46 30.60
N GLU A 123 -0.64 -13.53 30.01
CA GLU A 123 0.10 -14.50 29.22
C GLU A 123 -0.65 -14.83 27.91
N PRO A 124 0.03 -15.25 26.83
CA PRO A 124 -0.60 -15.57 25.55
C PRO A 124 -1.79 -16.55 25.67
N ASN A 125 -1.63 -17.59 26.49
CA ASN A 125 -2.64 -18.64 26.65
C ASN A 125 -3.93 -18.15 27.33
N ASP A 126 -3.89 -17.06 28.09
CA ASP A 126 -5.07 -16.48 28.74
C ASP A 126 -6.12 -16.06 27.69
N LEU A 127 -5.65 -15.68 26.49
CA LEU A 127 -6.49 -15.22 25.39
C LEU A 127 -7.45 -16.31 24.87
N SER A 128 -7.12 -17.59 25.08
CA SER A 128 -8.01 -18.71 24.77
C SER A 128 -9.29 -18.73 25.62
N LEU A 129 -9.29 -18.04 26.77
CA LEU A 129 -10.44 -17.91 27.67
C LEU A 129 -11.26 -16.63 27.38
N HIS A 130 -10.84 -15.82 26.42
CA HIS A 130 -11.49 -14.57 26.05
C HIS A 130 -12.24 -14.66 24.73
N ASN A 131 -13.30 -13.84 24.59
CA ASN A 131 -13.99 -13.65 23.34
C ASN A 131 -13.16 -12.76 22.40
N CYS A 132 -12.24 -13.37 21.67
CA CYS A 132 -11.32 -12.68 20.78
C CYS A 132 -12.00 -12.36 19.44
N LEU A 133 -12.02 -11.08 19.07
CA LEU A 133 -12.44 -10.63 17.74
C LEU A 133 -11.24 -10.66 16.80
N ILE A 134 -11.33 -11.47 15.75
CA ILE A 134 -10.29 -11.61 14.73
C ILE A 134 -10.76 -11.00 13.41
N TYR A 135 -9.83 -10.40 12.67
CA TYR A 135 -10.08 -9.88 11.34
C TYR A 135 -9.67 -10.91 10.29
N ARG A 136 -10.62 -11.33 9.45
CA ARG A 136 -10.37 -12.25 8.34
C ARG A 136 -10.76 -11.57 7.03
N SER A 137 -9.83 -11.55 6.08
CA SER A 137 -10.10 -11.10 4.71
C SER A 137 -9.90 -12.27 3.73
N TRP A 138 -10.19 -12.04 2.45
CA TRP A 138 -10.04 -13.08 1.43
C TRP A 138 -8.58 -13.51 1.21
N GLU A 139 -7.65 -12.58 1.42
CA GLU A 139 -6.23 -12.80 1.15
C GLU A 139 -5.36 -12.80 2.40
N ARG A 140 -5.82 -12.15 3.47
CA ARG A 140 -5.09 -12.07 4.73
C ARG A 140 -5.81 -12.85 5.81
N ASP A 141 -5.08 -13.81 6.32
CA ASP A 141 -5.48 -14.61 7.47
C ASP A 141 -4.79 -14.08 8.74
N TYR A 142 -5.48 -13.21 9.48
CA TYR A 142 -5.07 -12.80 10.83
C TYR A 142 -5.81 -13.59 11.91
N THR A 143 -6.22 -14.84 11.60
CA THR A 143 -6.88 -15.71 12.58
C THR A 143 -5.89 -16.31 13.58
N GLY A 144 -4.62 -16.42 13.21
CA GLY A 144 -3.54 -16.81 14.11
C GLY A 144 -2.95 -15.59 14.80
N TRP A 145 -2.85 -15.65 16.12
CA TRP A 145 -1.99 -14.75 16.88
C TRP A 145 -0.57 -15.34 16.90
N ALA A 146 0.43 -14.51 17.15
CA ALA A 146 1.83 -14.94 17.19
C ALA A 146 2.48 -14.44 18.48
N PHE A 147 1.77 -14.61 19.59
CA PHE A 147 2.24 -14.14 20.89
C PHE A 147 3.14 -15.19 21.52
N THR A 148 4.33 -14.77 21.94
CA THR A 148 5.28 -15.65 22.62
C THR A 148 5.67 -15.09 23.98
N LYS A 149 5.75 -15.96 24.98
CA LYS A 149 6.21 -15.62 26.33
C LYS A 149 6.94 -16.82 26.93
N GLY A 150 8.27 -16.80 26.93
CA GLY A 150 9.08 -17.93 27.36
C GLY A 150 8.88 -19.14 26.44
N GLN A 151 8.26 -20.21 26.95
CA GLN A 151 7.90 -21.41 26.16
C GLN A 151 6.44 -21.42 25.70
N GLN A 152 5.64 -20.42 26.06
CA GLN A 152 4.25 -20.32 25.63
C GLN A 152 4.18 -19.62 24.27
N GLU A 153 3.41 -20.20 23.36
CA GLU A 153 3.10 -19.68 22.04
C GLU A 153 1.58 -19.78 21.83
N LEU A 154 0.98 -18.71 21.30
CA LEU A 154 -0.39 -18.67 20.81
C LEU A 154 -0.38 -18.16 19.38
#